data_AF-M0C2S7-F1
#
_entry.id   AF-M0C2S7-F1
#
_cell.length_a   1.000
_cell.length_b   1.000
_cell.length_c   1.000
_cell.angle_alpha   90.00
_cell.angle_beta   90.00
_cell.angle_gamma   90.00
#
_symmetry.space_group_name_H-M   'P 1'
#
loop_
_entity.id
_entity.type
_entity.pdbx_description
1 polymer ?
#
loop_
_entity_poly.entity_id
_entity_poly.type
_entity_poly.pdbx_seq_one_letter_code
_entity_poly.pdbx_strand_id
1 'polypeptide(L)'
;MIAGQDEPHGLAIKDELEEYYENEIHHGLLYLNLDEVVDKGLVEKGKVDRRTNSYTITARGRRELEARREWEDQYVGELLSSSE
;
A
#
# COMPACT_ATOMS: atom_id res chain seq x y z
N MET A 1 -2.37 -4.48 3.16
CA MET A 1 -2.14 -3.15 3.72
C MET A 1 -0.78 -3.17 4.42
N ILE A 2 0.25 -2.63 3.76
CA ILE A 2 1.63 -2.63 4.29
C ILE A 2 1.75 -1.81 5.59
N ALA A 3 0.80 -0.90 5.84
CA ALA A 3 0.72 -0.11 7.06
C ALA A 3 0.10 -0.85 8.27
N GLY A 4 -0.38 -2.09 8.09
CA GLY A 4 -1.09 -2.86 9.13
C GLY A 4 -0.50 -4.24 9.46
N GLN A 5 0.60 -4.64 8.81
CA GLN A 5 1.28 -5.91 9.07
C GLN A 5 2.79 -5.68 9.25
N ASP A 6 3.40 -6.35 10.23
CA ASP A 6 4.85 -6.43 10.37
C ASP A 6 5.41 -7.26 9.21
N GLU A 7 6.12 -6.60 8.28
CA GLU A 7 6.84 -7.20 7.14
C GLU A 7 6.01 -8.11 6.19
N PRO A 8 4.98 -7.59 5.52
CA PRO A 8 4.26 -8.39 4.53
C PRO A 8 5.19 -8.73 3.36
N HIS A 9 5.31 -10.03 3.09
CA HIS A 9 6.01 -10.54 1.92
C HIS A 9 5.24 -10.13 0.65
N GLY A 10 5.96 -9.95 -0.47
CA GLY A 10 5.33 -9.56 -1.74
C GLY A 10 4.15 -10.45 -2.20
N LEU A 11 4.12 -11.71 -1.74
CA LEU A 11 2.99 -12.62 -1.97
C LEU A 11 1.78 -12.26 -1.09
N ALA A 12 1.99 -11.96 0.20
CA ALA A 12 0.92 -11.54 1.10
C ALA A 12 0.27 -10.21 0.67
N ILE A 13 1.06 -9.30 0.11
CA ILE A 13 0.55 -8.05 -0.48
C ILE A 13 -0.37 -8.35 -1.67
N LYS A 14 -0.02 -9.35 -2.49
CA LYS A 14 -0.85 -9.77 -3.62
C LYS A 14 -2.15 -10.38 -3.14
N ASP A 15 -2.07 -11.37 -2.26
CA ASP A 15 -3.23 -12.13 -1.79
C ASP A 15 -4.26 -11.19 -1.14
N GLU A 16 -3.80 -10.24 -0.31
CA GLU A 16 -4.69 -9.26 0.32
C GLU A 16 -5.32 -8.29 -0.68
N LEU A 17 -4.60 -7.90 -1.74
CA LEU A 17 -5.15 -7.02 -2.77
C LEU A 17 -6.16 -7.76 -3.67
N GLU A 18 -5.91 -9.04 -3.98
CA GLU A 18 -6.85 -9.87 -4.74
C GLU A 18 -8.13 -10.15 -3.93
N GLU A 19 -7.99 -10.34 -2.62
CA GLU A 19 -9.12 -10.47 -1.70
C GLU A 19 -9.90 -9.15 -1.58
N TYR A 20 -9.21 -8.02 -1.39
CA TYR A 20 -9.85 -6.72 -1.20
C TYR A 20 -10.59 -6.22 -2.45
N TYR A 21 -10.01 -6.44 -3.63
CA TYR A 21 -10.61 -6.01 -4.90
C TYR A 21 -11.46 -7.10 -5.56
N GLU A 22 -11.60 -8.28 -4.95
CA GLU A 22 -12.28 -9.48 -5.50
C GLU A 22 -11.90 -9.79 -6.97
N ASN A 23 -10.68 -9.45 -7.36
CA ASN A 23 -10.23 -9.51 -8.75
C ASN A 23 -8.80 -10.03 -8.85
N GLU A 24 -8.50 -10.77 -9.91
CA GLU A 24 -7.15 -11.24 -10.19
C GLU A 24 -6.24 -10.04 -10.51
N ILE A 25 -5.14 -9.91 -9.77
CA ILE A 25 -4.18 -8.83 -9.96
C ILE A 25 -3.04 -9.35 -10.82
N HIS A 26 -2.87 -8.72 -11.98
CA HIS A 26 -1.75 -8.99 -12.85
C HIS A 26 -0.42 -8.73 -12.14
N HIS A 27 0.34 -9.80 -11.89
CA HIS A 27 1.62 -9.77 -11.19
C HIS A 27 2.59 -8.70 -11.71
N GLY A 28 2.66 -8.49 -13.03
CA GLY A 28 3.53 -7.49 -13.63
C GLY A 28 3.22 -6.07 -13.17
N LEU A 29 1.93 -5.71 -13.07
CA LEU A 29 1.50 -4.38 -12.63
C LEU A 29 1.74 -4.17 -11.14
N LEU A 30 1.56 -5.23 -10.34
CA LEU A 30 1.85 -5.17 -8.90
C LEU A 30 3.32 -4.84 -8.64
N TYR A 31 4.25 -5.56 -9.28
CA TYR A 31 5.68 -5.30 -9.08
C TYR A 31 6.12 -3.95 -9.63
N LEU A 32 5.55 -3.50 -10.76
CA LEU A 32 5.82 -2.15 -11.29
C LEU A 32 5.39 -1.06 -10.30
N ASN A 33 4.20 -1.17 -9.71
CA ASN A 33 3.71 -0.21 -8.73
C ASN A 33 4.53 -0.26 -7.42
N LEU A 34 4.94 -1.45 -6.99
CA LEU A 34 5.80 -1.62 -5.81
C LEU A 34 7.18 -1.00 -6.03
N ASP A 35 7.79 -1.22 -7.20
CA ASP A 35 9.08 -0.60 -7.52
C ASP A 35 8.93 0.93 -7.61
N GLU A 36 7.82 1.47 -8.12
CA GLU A 36 7.57 2.92 -8.15
C GLU A 36 7.51 3.55 -6.74
N VAL A 37 6.81 2.91 -5.78
CA VAL A 37 6.74 3.45 -4.41
C VAL A 37 8.05 3.26 -3.63
N VAL A 38 8.87 2.28 -4.04
CA VAL A 38 10.25 2.11 -3.56
C VAL A 38 11.14 3.21 -4.10
N ASP A 39 11.08 3.51 -5.39
CA ASP A 39 11.87 4.57 -6.02
C ASP A 39 11.52 5.95 -5.45
N LYS A 40 10.24 6.17 -5.09
CA LYS A 40 9.79 7.39 -4.40
C LYS A 40 10.25 7.46 -2.93
N GLY A 41 10.85 6.40 -2.39
CA GLY A 41 11.32 6.30 -1.02
C GLY A 41 10.17 6.28 0.01
N LEU A 42 8.99 5.79 -0.40
CA LEU A 42 7.84 5.63 0.49
C LEU A 42 7.87 4.25 1.17
N VAL A 43 8.41 3.26 0.46
CA VAL A 43 8.57 1.87 0.91
C VAL A 43 10.02 1.46 0.74
N GLU A 44 10.53 0.66 1.67
CA GLU A 44 11.82 -0.01 1.56
C GLU A 44 11.63 -1.46 1.11
N LYS A 45 12.49 -1.91 0.18
CA LYS A 45 12.50 -3.28 -0.32
C LYS A 45 13.58 -4.08 0.42
N GLY A 46 13.15 -5.01 1.26
CA GLY A 46 14.00 -6.02 1.88
C GLY A 46 14.02 -7.32 1.08
N LYS A 47 14.96 -8.19 1.42
CA LYS A 47 15.09 -9.52 0.81
C LYS A 47 14.97 -10.58 1.90
N VAL A 48 13.95 -11.43 1.79
CA VAL A 48 13.71 -12.53 2.74
C VAL A 48 14.45 -13.79 2.29
N ASP A 49 14.39 -14.09 0.99
CA ASP A 49 15.13 -15.20 0.39
C ASP A 49 15.50 -14.91 -1.09
N ARG A 50 15.94 -15.92 -1.85
CA ARG A 50 16.34 -15.75 -3.27
C ARG A 50 15.20 -15.33 -4.20
N ARG A 51 13.95 -15.56 -3.82
CA ARG A 51 12.72 -15.36 -4.61
C ARG A 51 11.70 -14.46 -3.91
N THR A 52 11.81 -14.27 -2.59
CA THR A 52 10.87 -13.48 -1.79
C THR A 52 11.47 -12.15 -1.35
N ASN A 53 10.81 -11.05 -1.72
CA ASN A 53 11.10 -9.71 -1.22
C ASN A 53 10.11 -9.34 -0.10
N SER A 54 10.59 -8.62 0.90
CA SER A 54 9.76 -7.93 1.91
C SER A 54 9.63 -6.46 1.54
N TYR A 55 8.51 -5.85 1.93
CA TYR A 55 8.27 -4.42 1.73
C TYR A 55 7.83 -3.79 3.04
N THR A 56 8.57 -2.79 3.49
CA THR A 56 8.33 -2.12 4.77
C THR A 56 8.08 -0.64 4.52
N ILE A 57 7.02 -0.10 5.12
CA ILE A 57 6.73 1.32 4.98
C ILE A 57 7.80 2.16 5.69
N THR A 58 8.30 3.19 5.02
CA THR A 58 9.24 4.14 5.62
C THR A 58 8.51 5.14 6.51
N ALA A 59 9.25 5.84 7.37
CA ALA A 59 8.70 6.97 8.13
C ALA A 59 8.12 8.06 7.21
N ARG A 60 8.75 8.29 6.05
CA ARG A 60 8.24 9.20 5.02
C ARG A 60 6.91 8.69 4.46
N GLY A 61 6.86 7.42 4.05
CA GLY A 61 5.65 6.79 3.53
C GLY A 61 4.46 6.89 4.49
N ARG A 62 4.72 6.69 5.79
CA ARG A 62 3.68 6.83 6.83
C ARG A 62 3.13 8.26 6.89
N ARG A 63 3.99 9.26 6.91
CA ARG A 63 3.58 10.68 6.92
C ARG A 63 2.76 11.05 5.69
N GLU A 64 3.15 10.59 4.49
CA GLU A 64 2.38 10.88 3.28
C GLU A 64 0.99 10.21 3.31
N LEU A 65 0.87 9.00 3.89
CA LEU A 65 -0.44 8.37 4.11
C LEU A 65 -1.31 9.12 5.12
N GLU A 66 -0.72 9.61 6.21
CA GLU A 66 -1.42 10.43 7.20
C GLU A 66 -1.92 11.73 6.55
N ALA A 67 -1.06 12.45 5.83
CA ALA A 67 -1.45 13.66 5.10
C ALA A 67 -2.55 13.39 4.06
N ARG A 68 -2.49 12.23 3.38
CA ARG A 68 -3.54 11.81 2.45
C ARG A 68 -4.87 11.57 3.17
N ARG A 69 -4.87 10.88 4.30
CA ARG A 69 -6.07 10.63 5.12
C ARG A 69 -6.67 11.93 5.64
N GLU A 70 -5.84 12.83 6.17
CA GLU A 70 -6.27 14.16 6.62
C GLU A 70 -6.92 14.97 5.49
N TRP A 71 -6.35 14.91 4.29
CA TRP A 71 -6.96 15.52 3.11
C TRP A 71 -8.28 14.81 2.74
N GLU A 72 -8.32 13.48 2.69
CA GLU A 72 -9.55 12.74 2.37
C GLU A 72 -10.68 13.03 3.37
N ASP A 73 -10.38 13.10 4.66
CA ASP A 73 -11.37 13.42 5.70
C ASP A 73 -11.97 14.83 5.53
N GLN A 74 -11.18 15.79 5.04
CA GLN A 74 -11.65 17.15 4.76
C GLN A 74 -12.64 17.22 3.59
N TYR A 75 -12.54 16.32 2.59
CA TYR A 75 -13.37 16.39 1.37
C TYR A 75 -14.43 15.29 1.28
N VAL A 76 -14.22 14.13 1.92
CA VAL A 76 -15.15 13.00 1.91
C VAL A 76 -16.12 13.07 3.09
N GLY A 77 -15.72 13.67 4.22
CA GLY A 77 -16.60 13.93 5.37
C GLY A 77 -17.80 14.81 4.99
N GLU A 78 -17.62 15.80 4.13
CA GLU A 78 -18.72 16.65 3.62
C GLU A 78 -19.68 15.88 2.68
N LEU A 79 -19.16 14.92 1.91
CA LEU A 79 -19.94 14.17 0.93
C LEU A 79 -20.87 13.12 1.58
N LEU A 80 -20.44 12.55 2.71
CA LEU A 80 -21.27 11.66 3.54
C LEU A 80 -22.23 12.43 4.45
N SER A 81 -21.85 13.62 4.95
CA SER A 81 -22.75 14.50 5.72
C SER A 81 -23.85 15.16 4.89
N SER A 82 -23.69 15.24 3.56
CA SER A 82 -24.69 15.82 2.65
C SER A 82 -25.75 14.80 2.17
N SER A 83 -25.70 13.57 2.69
CA SER A 83 -26.62 12.48 2.33
C SER A 83 -27.59 12.08 3.46
N GLU A 84 -27.69 12.87 4.53
CA GLU A 84 -28.74 12.75 5.57
C GLU A 84 -29.93 13.70 5.33
#